data_AF-A0A9Q0JP11-F1
#
_entry.id   AF-A0A9Q0JP11-F1
#
_cell.length_a   1.000
_cell.length_b   1.000
_cell.length_c   1.000
_cell.angle_alpha   90.00
_cell.angle_beta   90.00
_cell.angle_gamma   90.00
#
_symmetry.space_group_name_H-M   'P 1'
#
loop_
_entity.id
_entity.type
_entity.pdbx_description
1 polymer ?
#
loop_
_entity_poly.entity_id
_entity_poly.type
_entity_poly.pdbx_seq_one_letter_code
_entity_poly.pdbx_strand_id
1 'polypeptide(L)'
;CNLLAKEFETLNIKGGKGNAKKKAQRKKATEEEEDSNSASNKSCDHRPRLGSFMGQAREACTLPFLIGAAPVCYGVPTGIRRKDL
;
A
#
# COMPACT_ATOMS: atom_id res chain seq x y z
N CYS A 1 0.51 24.59 6.64
CA CYS A 1 1.04 23.58 5.68
C CYS A 1 2.57 23.40 5.74
N ASN A 2 3.27 24.00 6.71
CA ASN A 2 4.74 24.06 6.71
C ASN A 2 5.42 22.85 7.37
N LEU A 3 4.67 22.01 8.11
CA LEU A 3 5.20 20.79 8.72
C LEU A 3 5.40 19.69 7.67
N LEU A 4 4.40 19.48 6.81
CA LEU A 4 4.50 18.54 5.70
C LEU A 4 5.63 18.92 4.72
N ALA A 5 5.81 20.21 4.45
CA ALA A 5 6.90 20.69 3.60
C ALA A 5 8.29 20.26 4.12
N LYS A 6 8.52 20.30 5.43
CA LYS A 6 9.77 19.84 6.06
C LYS A 6 9.96 18.33 5.98
N GLU A 7 8.89 17.54 6.10
CA GLU A 7 8.92 16.09 5.91
C GLU A 7 9.19 15.70 4.45
N PHE A 8 8.74 16.50 3.49
CA PHE A 8 9.05 16.29 2.07
C PHE A 8 10.48 16.70 1.71
N GLU A 9 11.06 17.72 2.35
CA GLU A 9 12.45 18.16 2.14
C GLU A 9 13.49 17.13 2.61
N THR A 10 13.19 16.36 3.65
CA THR A 10 14.08 15.29 4.16
C THR A 10 14.08 14.04 3.27
N LEU A 11 13.06 13.89 2.41
CA LEU A 11 12.99 12.89 1.34
C LEU A 11 13.82 13.35 0.13
N ASN A 12 15.13 13.50 0.32
CA ASN A 12 16.06 13.81 -0.76
C ASN A 12 16.27 12.57 -1.64
N ILE A 13 15.44 12.41 -2.67
CA ILE A 13 15.53 11.33 -3.66
C ILE A 13 16.71 11.61 -4.60
N LYS A 14 17.91 11.24 -4.18
CA LYS A 14 19.06 11.17 -5.09
C LYS A 14 18.80 10.02 -6.06
N GLY A 15 18.53 10.33 -7.33
CA GLY A 15 18.27 9.36 -8.39
C GLY A 15 19.35 8.28 -8.45
N GLY A 16 19.01 7.10 -7.93
CA GLY A 16 19.87 5.93 -7.91
C GLY A 16 19.96 5.31 -9.30
N LYS A 17 21.13 5.47 -9.91
CA LYS A 17 21.56 4.84 -11.17
C LYS A 17 21.31 3.33 -11.09
N GLY A 18 20.48 2.80 -12.01
CA GLY A 18 20.01 1.42 -11.97
C GLY A 18 21.13 0.37 -12.05
N ASN A 19 20.97 -0.69 -11.28
CA ASN A 19 21.74 -1.92 -11.37
C ASN A 19 20.81 -3.11 -11.10
N ALA A 20 20.71 -3.96 -12.12
CA ALA A 20 19.82 -5.10 -12.17
C ALA A 20 20.36 -6.30 -11.37
N LYS A 21 19.41 -7.06 -10.79
CA LYS A 21 19.45 -8.48 -10.35
C LYS A 21 20.28 -8.84 -9.10
N LYS A 22 19.60 -9.29 -8.03
CA LYS A 22 19.57 -10.72 -7.60
C LYS A 22 18.57 -11.01 -6.44
N LYS A 23 17.72 -12.00 -6.73
CA LYS A 23 17.11 -13.07 -5.91
C LYS A 23 16.56 -12.77 -4.50
N ALA A 24 15.27 -13.04 -4.36
CA ALA A 24 14.50 -13.14 -3.13
C ALA A 24 15.06 -14.18 -2.15
N GLN A 25 15.16 -13.79 -0.87
CA GLN A 25 15.10 -14.71 0.26
C GLN A 25 13.83 -14.40 1.06
N ARG A 26 12.96 -15.40 1.05
CA ARG A 26 11.71 -15.49 1.79
C ARG A 26 12.04 -15.58 3.28
N LYS A 27 11.74 -14.54 4.07
CA LYS A 27 11.58 -14.67 5.52
C LYS A 27 10.20 -14.15 5.90
N LYS A 28 9.42 -15.09 6.43
CA LYS A 28 8.12 -14.93 7.04
C LYS A 28 8.32 -14.17 8.35
N ALA A 29 7.83 -12.95 8.43
CA ALA A 29 7.56 -12.27 9.69
C ALA A 29 6.08 -11.88 9.64
N THR A 30 5.27 -12.65 10.36
CA THR A 30 3.96 -12.24 10.79
C THR A 30 4.22 -11.31 11.96
N GLU A 31 4.08 -10.02 11.75
CA GLU A 31 4.03 -9.04 12.83
C GLU A 31 2.66 -8.40 12.72
N GLU A 32 1.77 -8.87 13.60
CA GLU A 32 0.50 -8.26 13.90
C GLU A 32 0.82 -6.91 14.56
N GLU A 33 0.79 -5.82 13.78
CA GLU A 33 0.68 -4.50 14.38
C GLU A 33 -0.79 -4.28 14.75
N GLU A 34 -1.06 -4.38 16.05
CA GLU A 34 -2.31 -3.96 16.66
C GLU A 34 -2.46 -2.44 16.55
N ASP A 35 -3.02 -1.95 15.44
CA ASP A 35 -3.55 -0.59 15.41
C ASP A 35 -4.87 -0.55 16.18
N SER A 36 -4.76 -0.03 17.41
CA SER A 36 -5.83 0.17 18.36
C SER A 36 -6.72 1.33 17.89
N ASN A 37 -7.54 1.11 16.87
CA ASN A 37 -8.66 1.99 16.57
C ASN A 37 -9.93 1.16 16.35
N SER A 38 -10.82 1.25 17.32
CA SER A 38 -12.03 0.45 17.51
C SER A 38 -13.11 0.74 16.45
N ALA A 39 -12.89 0.31 15.22
CA ALA A 39 -13.94 0.14 14.23
C ALA A 39 -14.20 -1.36 14.07
N SER A 40 -15.00 -1.92 14.98
CA SER A 40 -15.77 -3.17 14.84
C SER A 40 -15.30 -4.05 13.68
N ASN A 41 -14.45 -5.05 13.96
CA ASN A 41 -14.14 -6.16 13.05
C ASN A 41 -15.42 -6.95 12.76
N LYS A 42 -16.32 -6.36 11.97
CA LYS A 42 -17.33 -7.09 11.20
C LYS A 42 -16.57 -7.70 10.04
N SER A 43 -15.76 -8.71 10.34
CA SER A 43 -15.20 -9.59 9.32
C SER A 43 -16.39 -10.29 8.67
N CYS A 44 -16.86 -9.70 7.60
CA CYS A 44 -17.87 -10.29 6.76
C CYS A 44 -17.11 -11.18 5.77
N ASP A 45 -17.57 -12.43 5.56
CA ASP A 45 -16.88 -13.45 4.74
C ASP A 45 -16.92 -13.16 3.22
N HIS A 46 -16.68 -11.91 2.85
CA HIS A 46 -16.62 -11.48 1.47
C HIS A 46 -15.18 -11.57 0.96
N ARG A 47 -15.05 -12.05 -0.26
CA ARG A 47 -13.76 -12.03 -0.96
C ARG A 47 -13.23 -10.59 -1.06
N PRO A 48 -11.94 -10.33 -0.73
CA PRO A 48 -11.33 -9.01 -0.87
C PRO A 48 -11.50 -8.44 -2.28
N ARG A 49 -11.88 -7.17 -2.34
CA ARG A 49 -12.07 -6.39 -3.58
C ARG A 49 -10.93 -5.39 -3.72
N LEU A 50 -10.79 -4.73 -4.88
CA LEU A 50 -9.67 -3.82 -5.14
C LEU A 50 -9.46 -2.75 -4.05
N GLY A 51 -10.54 -2.18 -3.52
CA GLY A 51 -10.47 -1.19 -2.45
C GLY A 51 -9.83 -1.69 -1.15
N SER A 52 -9.92 -2.98 -0.84
CA SER A 52 -9.32 -3.59 0.35
C SER A 52 -7.78 -3.56 0.33
N PHE A 53 -7.18 -3.47 -0.86
CA PHE A 53 -5.72 -3.45 -1.04
C PHE A 53 -5.17 -2.03 -1.22
N MET A 54 -6.04 -1.00 -1.17
CA MET A 54 -5.63 0.37 -1.46
C MET A 54 -4.53 0.82 -0.50
N GLY A 55 -4.71 0.64 0.82
CA GLY A 55 -3.73 1.03 1.85
C GLY A 55 -2.34 0.43 1.61
N GLN A 56 -2.27 -0.89 1.45
CA GLN A 56 -1.03 -1.61 1.13
C GLN A 56 -0.36 -1.09 -0.15
N ALA A 57 -1.13 -0.74 -1.18
CA ALA A 57 -0.58 -0.17 -2.41
C ALA A 57 -0.04 1.25 -2.22
N ARG A 58 -0.66 2.07 -1.34
CA ARG A 58 -0.15 3.41 -1.01
C ARG A 58 1.20 3.32 -0.32
N GLU A 59 1.32 2.41 0.65
CA GLU A 59 2.52 2.17 1.43
C GLU A 59 3.66 1.58 0.60
N ALA A 60 3.34 0.80 -0.44
CA ALA A 60 4.35 0.24 -1.35
C ALA A 60 5.03 1.29 -2.24
N CYS A 61 4.50 2.52 -2.33
CA CYS A 61 5.10 3.59 -3.13
C CYS A 61 6.29 4.24 -2.41
N THR A 62 7.37 4.56 -3.14
CA THR A 62 8.53 5.28 -2.58
C THR A 62 8.16 6.62 -1.95
N LEU A 63 7.11 7.29 -2.47
CA LEU A 63 6.54 8.51 -1.91
C LEU A 63 5.07 8.26 -1.55
N PRO A 64 4.75 7.79 -0.33
CA PRO A 64 3.39 7.42 0.05
C PRO A 64 2.39 8.58 -0.08
N PHE A 65 2.81 9.81 0.25
CA PHE A 65 1.92 10.98 0.24
C PHE A 65 1.83 11.72 -1.11
N LEU A 66 2.81 11.53 -2.01
CA LEU A 66 2.80 12.14 -3.33
C LEU A 66 2.28 11.18 -4.40
N ILE A 67 2.84 9.98 -4.45
CA ILE A 67 2.49 8.94 -5.43
C ILE A 67 1.42 8.01 -4.86
N GLY A 68 1.59 7.54 -3.63
CA GLY A 68 0.66 6.61 -2.99
C GLY A 68 -0.71 7.23 -2.69
N ALA A 69 -0.79 8.55 -2.50
CA ALA A 69 -2.04 9.27 -2.28
C ALA A 69 -2.79 9.58 -3.58
N ALA A 70 -2.12 9.54 -4.73
CA ALA A 70 -2.70 9.82 -6.04
C ALA A 70 -3.83 8.85 -6.47
N PRO A 71 -3.73 7.51 -6.30
CA PRO A 71 -4.80 6.59 -6.70
C PRO A 71 -6.04 6.69 -5.81
N VAL A 72 -7.22 6.77 -6.43
CA VAL A 72 -8.54 6.76 -5.78
C VAL A 72 -9.45 5.74 -6.46
N CYS A 73 -10.34 5.10 -5.69
CA CYS A 73 -11.36 4.19 -6.22
C CYS A 73 -12.75 4.84 -6.16
N TYR A 74 -13.36 5.01 -7.33
CA TYR A 74 -14.78 5.37 -7.46
C TYR A 74 -15.56 4.21 -8.08
N GLY A 75 -16.87 4.18 -7.83
CA GLY A 75 -17.78 3.16 -8.36
C GLY A 75 -18.00 1.97 -7.43
N VAL A 76 -18.40 0.85 -8.01
CA VAL A 76 -18.79 -0.35 -7.24
C VAL A 76 -17.55 -1.19 -6.90
N PRO A 77 -17.39 -1.66 -5.65
CA PRO A 77 -16.27 -2.53 -5.28
C PRO A 77 -16.18 -3.75 -6.21
N THR A 78 -15.07 -3.85 -6.94
CA THR A 78 -14.84 -4.87 -7.98
C THR A 78 -13.74 -5.84 -7.55
N GLY A 79 -13.91 -7.13 -7.86
CA GLY A 79 -12.91 -8.18 -7.58
C GLY A 79 -12.47 -8.90 -8.86
N ILE A 80 -11.20 -9.29 -8.95
CA ILE A 80 -10.62 -9.97 -10.12
C ILE A 80 -10.84 -11.48 -9.98
N ARG A 81 -11.51 -12.16 -10.92
CA ARG A 81 -11.64 -13.64 -10.92
C ARG A 81 -10.73 -14.22 -12.00
N ARG A 82 -10.12 -15.39 -11.74
CA ARG A 82 -9.51 -16.18 -12.81
C ARG A 82 -10.64 -16.70 -13.69
N LYS A 83 -10.43 -16.71 -15.01
CA LYS A 83 -11.34 -17.39 -15.92
C LYS A 83 -11.13 -18.90 -15.70
N ASP A 84 -12.22 -19.62 -15.54
CA ASP A 84 -12.17 -21.08 -15.49
C ASP A 84 -11.69 -21.55 -16.88
N LEU A 85 -10.61 -22.35 -16.90
CA LEU A 85 -10.04 -22.96 -18.11
C LEU A 85 -10.77 -24.26 -18.43
#